data_AF-A0A8H2ZZQ8-F1
#
_entry.id   AF-A0A8H2ZZQ8-F1
#
_cell.length_a   1.000
_cell.length_b   1.000
_cell.length_c   1.000
_cell.angle_alpha   90.00
_cell.angle_beta   90.00
_cell.angle_gamma   90.00
#
_symmetry.space_group_name_H-M   'P 1'
#
loop_
_entity.id
_entity.type
_entity.pdbx_description
1 polymer ?
#
loop_
_entity_poly.entity_id
_entity_poly.type
_entity_poly.pdbx_seq_one_letter_code
_entity_poly.pdbx_strand_id
1 'polypeptide(L)'
;MYLPDLYRLLLPAFMIPSPQSANKPTGELVHDTPVQVPSAWGCPSMTVRCVKDGNWPNGIVGDIGKKDFCWEWPRCNQCDIRANTDECNLTFPECEDACDAFAPIPF
;
A
#
# COMPACT_ATOMS: atom_id res chain seq x y z
N MET A 1 -21.71 19.72 -49.53
CA MET A 1 -20.33 19.91 -49.05
C MET A 1 -20.32 19.56 -47.58
N TYR A 2 -19.55 18.52 -47.24
CA TYR A 2 -19.44 17.91 -45.92
C TYR A 2 -18.45 18.75 -45.10
N LEU A 3 -18.83 19.27 -43.93
CA LEU A 3 -17.89 19.91 -43.01
C LEU A 3 -17.45 18.88 -41.96
N PRO A 4 -16.15 18.52 -41.88
CA PRO A 4 -15.69 17.63 -40.83
C PRO A 4 -15.49 18.41 -39.53
N ASP A 5 -15.95 17.76 -38.46
CA ASP A 5 -15.74 18.11 -37.06
C ASP A 5 -14.31 17.72 -36.69
N LEU A 6 -13.40 18.69 -36.53
CA LEU A 6 -12.06 18.44 -36.00
C LEU A 6 -11.42 19.74 -35.46
N TYR A 7 -11.02 19.66 -34.19
CA TYR A 7 -10.12 20.53 -33.44
C TYR A 7 -10.64 21.87 -32.90
N ARG A 8 -11.06 21.86 -31.62
CA ARG A 8 -10.66 22.89 -30.65
C ARG A 8 -10.47 22.30 -29.24
N LEU A 9 -9.49 21.40 -29.14
CA LEU A 9 -8.77 21.16 -27.89
C LEU A 9 -7.95 22.41 -27.56
N LEU A 10 -8.45 23.28 -26.68
CA LEU A 10 -7.64 24.28 -25.97
C LEU A 10 -8.30 24.57 -24.61
N LEU A 11 -7.91 23.82 -23.58
CA LEU A 11 -8.14 24.19 -22.18
C LEU A 11 -7.03 25.15 -21.74
N PRO A 12 -7.34 26.35 -21.23
CA PRO A 12 -6.31 27.23 -20.70
C PRO A 12 -5.85 26.77 -19.32
N ALA A 13 -4.53 26.76 -19.19
CA ALA A 13 -3.77 26.60 -17.97
C ALA A 13 -4.06 27.69 -16.92
N PHE A 14 -4.12 27.26 -15.65
CA PHE A 14 -3.73 27.96 -14.42
C PHE A 14 -4.36 29.32 -14.07
N MET A 15 -5.08 29.38 -12.94
CA MET A 15 -4.95 30.46 -11.93
C MET A 15 -5.34 29.99 -10.50
N ILE A 16 -4.30 29.70 -9.72
CA ILE A 16 -4.00 29.99 -8.29
C ILE A 16 -5.18 30.28 -7.31
N PRO A 17 -5.30 29.55 -6.18
CA PRO A 17 -6.09 30.00 -5.02
C PRO A 17 -5.31 30.95 -4.09
N SER A 18 -6.00 32.00 -3.64
CA SER A 18 -5.54 33.06 -2.72
C SER A 18 -5.05 32.56 -1.35
N PRO A 19 -4.14 33.28 -0.67
CA PRO A 19 -3.71 32.96 0.68
C PRO A 19 -4.63 33.64 1.71
N GLN A 20 -5.26 32.86 2.59
CA GLN A 20 -5.77 33.38 3.86
C GLN A 20 -5.14 32.64 5.02
N SER A 21 -4.24 33.37 5.70
CA SER A 21 -3.71 33.07 7.02
C SER A 21 -4.67 33.61 8.08
N ALA A 22 -5.07 32.78 9.05
CA ALA A 22 -5.34 33.19 10.44
C ALA A 22 -5.78 32.00 11.34
N ASN A 23 -4.90 31.64 12.28
CA ASN A 23 -5.15 31.38 13.72
C ASN A 23 -6.09 30.21 14.19
N LYS A 24 -5.45 29.09 14.63
CA LYS A 24 -5.52 28.33 15.93
C LYS A 24 -6.85 28.21 16.74
N PRO A 25 -6.97 27.33 17.77
CA PRO A 25 -6.56 25.92 18.01
C PRO A 25 -7.78 25.01 18.32
N THR A 26 -7.53 23.71 18.53
CA THR A 26 -8.12 22.80 19.57
C THR A 26 -8.44 21.45 18.95
N GLY A 27 -7.93 20.40 19.59
CA GLY A 27 -7.80 19.08 18.99
C GLY A 27 -9.10 18.32 18.80
N GLU A 28 -9.05 17.36 17.88
CA GLU A 28 -9.78 16.11 18.02
C GLU A 28 -9.02 15.01 17.26
N LEU A 29 -8.80 13.90 17.95
CA LEU A 29 -8.11 12.72 17.49
C LEU A 29 -9.08 11.93 16.60
N VAL A 30 -8.97 12.08 15.28
CA VAL A 30 -9.68 11.20 14.34
C VAL A 30 -8.65 10.29 13.70
N HIS A 31 -8.62 9.05 14.19
CA HIS A 31 -8.06 7.93 13.44
C HIS A 31 -8.86 7.80 12.13
N ASP A 32 -8.32 8.34 11.04
CA ASP A 32 -8.77 7.99 9.71
C ASP A 32 -8.45 6.52 9.47
N THR A 33 -9.44 5.67 9.69
CA THR A 33 -9.44 4.30 9.18
C THR A 33 -9.67 4.43 7.67
N PRO A 34 -8.74 4.02 6.80
CA PRO A 34 -9.00 4.07 5.38
C PRO A 34 -10.10 3.07 5.04
N VAL A 35 -11.20 3.61 4.51
CA VAL A 35 -12.33 2.87 3.95
C VAL A 35 -11.80 1.83 2.98
N GLN A 36 -12.00 0.55 3.31
CA GLN A 36 -11.58 -0.57 2.46
C GLN A 36 -12.49 -0.61 1.23
N VAL A 37 -12.03 -0.05 0.11
CA VAL A 37 -12.68 -0.19 -1.19
C VAL A 37 -12.52 -1.65 -1.64
N PRO A 38 -13.59 -2.35 -2.07
CA PRO A 38 -13.46 -3.72 -2.59
C PRO A 38 -12.64 -3.73 -3.88
N SER A 39 -11.54 -4.49 -3.90
CA SER A 39 -10.70 -4.70 -5.07
C SER A 39 -11.45 -5.48 -6.15
N ALA A 40 -12.25 -4.80 -6.98
CA ALA A 40 -12.86 -5.44 -8.14
C ALA A 40 -11.87 -5.60 -9.33
N TRP A 41 -10.70 -4.96 -9.29
CA TRP A 41 -9.75 -4.90 -10.43
C TRP A 41 -8.26 -4.82 -10.04
N GLY A 42 -7.87 -5.16 -8.81
CA GLY A 42 -6.48 -5.00 -8.36
C GLY A 42 -6.11 -5.92 -7.21
N CYS A 43 -4.81 -6.04 -6.94
CA CYS A 43 -4.31 -6.82 -5.81
C CYS A 43 -4.59 -6.12 -4.48
N PRO A 44 -5.06 -6.85 -3.45
CA PRO A 44 -5.37 -6.26 -2.16
C PRO A 44 -4.09 -5.97 -1.36
N SER A 45 -4.06 -4.90 -0.58
CA SER A 45 -3.03 -4.75 0.46
C SER A 45 -3.38 -5.68 1.64
N MET A 46 -2.41 -6.47 2.09
CA MET A 46 -2.61 -7.47 3.15
C MET A 46 -1.55 -7.38 4.21
N THR A 47 -1.88 -7.87 5.41
CA THR A 47 -0.93 -7.96 6.51
C THR A 47 0.18 -8.95 6.19
N VAL A 48 1.43 -8.48 6.31
CA VAL A 48 2.63 -9.30 6.15
C VAL A 48 3.11 -9.76 7.52
N ARG A 49 3.20 -11.07 7.69
CA ARG A 49 3.68 -11.77 8.88
C ARG A 49 5.16 -12.08 8.74
N CYS A 50 5.91 -11.92 9.82
CA CYS A 50 7.30 -12.33 9.89
C CYS A 50 7.39 -13.73 10.48
N VAL A 51 8.13 -14.61 9.81
CA VAL A 51 8.18 -16.03 10.16
C VAL A 51 9.63 -16.45 10.27
N LYS A 52 10.01 -16.96 11.42
CA LYS A 52 11.35 -17.45 11.68
C LYS A 52 11.57 -18.82 11.02
N ASP A 53 12.72 -18.98 10.40
CA ASP A 53 13.19 -20.22 9.74
C ASP A 53 12.19 -20.78 8.72
N GLY A 54 11.37 -19.92 8.10
CA GLY A 54 10.33 -20.32 7.15
C GLY A 54 9.25 -21.26 7.73
N ASN A 55 9.16 -21.39 9.07
CA ASN A 55 8.30 -22.37 9.74
C ASN A 55 6.82 -21.93 9.78
N TRP A 56 6.23 -21.59 8.64
CA TRP A 56 4.83 -21.13 8.59
C TRP A 56 3.84 -22.29 8.80
N PRO A 57 2.76 -22.11 9.60
CA PRO A 57 2.39 -20.92 10.37
C PRO A 57 2.87 -20.94 11.84
N ASN A 58 3.63 -21.95 12.26
CA ASN A 58 4.00 -22.14 13.68
C ASN A 58 5.13 -21.22 14.16
N GLY A 59 5.96 -20.70 13.25
CA GLY A 59 7.10 -19.83 13.49
C GLY A 59 6.79 -18.36 13.30
N ILE A 60 5.52 -17.94 13.38
CA ILE A 60 5.16 -16.53 13.30
C ILE A 60 5.69 -15.81 14.54
N VAL A 61 6.57 -14.84 14.34
CA VAL A 61 7.12 -14.00 15.41
C VAL A 61 6.37 -12.68 15.55
N GLY A 62 5.71 -12.23 14.48
CA GLY A 62 4.91 -11.01 14.49
C GLY A 62 4.43 -10.60 13.10
N ASP A 63 4.07 -9.32 12.94
CA ASP A 63 3.68 -8.72 11.66
C ASP A 63 4.20 -7.30 11.50
N ILE A 64 4.46 -6.90 10.25
CA ILE A 64 4.94 -5.57 9.85
C ILE A 64 3.81 -4.72 9.25
N GLY A 65 2.56 -5.01 9.65
CA GLY A 65 1.38 -4.32 9.14
C GLY A 65 1.01 -4.68 7.69
N LYS A 66 0.15 -3.85 7.09
CA LYS A 66 -0.34 -4.05 5.72
C LYS A 66 0.70 -3.57 4.71
N LYS A 67 0.96 -4.39 3.70
CA LYS A 67 1.81 -4.06 2.55
C LYS A 67 1.04 -4.25 1.25
N ASP A 68 1.52 -3.62 0.20
CA ASP A 68 0.92 -3.71 -1.13
C ASP A 68 1.28 -5.02 -1.83
N PHE A 69 0.32 -5.50 -2.62
CA PHE A 69 0.48 -6.69 -3.44
C PHE A 69 0.38 -6.28 -4.90
N CYS A 70 1.20 -6.93 -5.72
CA CYS A 70 1.34 -6.68 -7.13
C CYS A 70 0.84 -7.90 -7.90
N TRP A 71 0.22 -7.65 -9.05
CA TRP A 71 -0.27 -8.72 -9.92
C TRP A 71 0.92 -9.39 -10.59
N GLU A 72 1.16 -10.64 -10.21
CA GLU A 72 2.20 -11.51 -10.74
C GLU A 72 1.52 -12.79 -11.22
N TRP A 73 1.14 -12.81 -12.49
CA TRP A 73 0.31 -13.87 -13.08
C TRP A 73 0.78 -15.27 -12.62
N PRO A 74 -0.12 -16.12 -12.08
CA PRO A 74 -1.58 -15.98 -12.08
C PRO A 74 -2.18 -15.40 -10.80
N ARG A 75 -1.39 -14.80 -9.90
CA ARG A 75 -1.85 -14.41 -8.55
C ARG A 75 -1.33 -13.04 -8.11
N CYS A 76 -1.76 -12.59 -6.94
CA CYS A 76 -1.14 -11.43 -6.30
C CYS A 76 0.01 -11.89 -5.38
N ASN A 77 1.16 -11.23 -5.47
CA ASN A 77 2.32 -11.45 -4.61
C ASN A 77 2.71 -10.15 -3.91
N GLN A 78 3.51 -10.23 -2.84
CA GLN A 78 4.07 -9.05 -2.20
C GLN A 78 4.90 -8.28 -3.24
N CYS A 79 4.64 -6.98 -3.42
CA CYS A 79 5.37 -6.17 -4.40
C CYS A 79 6.89 -6.16 -4.11
N ASP A 80 7.26 -5.99 -2.84
CA ASP A 80 8.64 -5.84 -2.41
C ASP A 80 8.99 -6.87 -1.32
N ILE A 81 8.97 -8.16 -1.69
CA ILE A 81 9.24 -9.24 -0.73
C ILE A 81 10.60 -9.07 -0.02
N ARG A 82 11.63 -8.57 -0.72
CA ARG A 82 12.96 -8.34 -0.12
C ARG A 82 12.92 -7.26 0.95
N ALA A 83 12.33 -6.11 0.64
CA ALA A 83 12.21 -5.01 1.60
C ALA A 83 11.38 -5.43 2.82
N ASN A 84 10.31 -6.21 2.60
CA ASN A 84 9.49 -6.75 3.69
C ASN A 84 10.27 -7.74 4.55
N THR A 85 11.07 -8.62 3.95
CA THR A 85 11.95 -9.54 4.69
C THR A 85 13.02 -8.78 5.48
N ASP A 86 13.66 -7.78 4.88
CA ASP A 86 14.64 -6.93 5.57
C ASP A 86 13.97 -6.20 6.76
N GLU A 87 12.76 -5.68 6.58
CA GLU A 87 11.98 -5.05 7.65
C GLU A 87 11.62 -6.04 8.77
N CYS A 88 11.27 -7.29 8.44
CA CYS A 88 11.07 -8.34 9.43
C CYS A 88 12.32 -8.57 10.28
N ASN A 89 13.48 -8.73 9.62
CA ASN A 89 14.75 -8.98 10.31
C ASN A 89 15.21 -7.80 11.17
N LEU A 90 14.91 -6.56 10.75
CA LEU A 90 15.19 -5.35 11.52
C LEU A 90 14.21 -5.12 12.68
N THR A 91 12.95 -5.51 12.52
CA THR A 91 11.89 -5.23 13.51
C THR A 91 11.90 -6.23 14.66
N PHE A 92 12.16 -7.50 14.36
CA PHE A 92 12.06 -8.59 15.34
C PHE A 92 13.45 -9.12 15.67
N PRO A 93 14.00 -8.84 16.87
CA PRO A 93 15.37 -9.19 17.22
C PRO A 93 15.61 -10.71 17.30
N GLU A 94 14.55 -11.49 17.55
CA GLU A 94 14.57 -12.95 17.53
C GLU A 94 14.78 -13.54 16.12
N CYS A 95 14.65 -12.74 15.07
CA CYS A 95 14.87 -13.19 13.71
C CYS A 95 16.33 -13.48 13.42
N GLU A 96 17.27 -12.66 13.91
CA GLU A 96 18.71 -12.84 13.64
C GLU A 96 19.02 -13.08 12.15
N ASP A 97 18.38 -12.29 11.27
CA ASP A 97 18.44 -12.43 9.80
C ASP A 97 17.86 -13.75 9.22
N ALA A 98 17.17 -14.55 10.05
CA ALA A 98 16.55 -15.82 9.68
C ALA A 98 15.02 -15.76 9.55
N CYS A 99 14.43 -14.56 9.52
CA CYS A 99 13.00 -14.40 9.24
C CYS A 99 12.74 -14.10 7.77
N ASP A 100 11.59 -14.58 7.31
CA ASP A 100 11.02 -14.29 6.01
C ASP A 100 9.68 -13.56 6.17
N ALA A 101 9.39 -12.67 5.23
CA ALA A 101 8.09 -12.01 5.11
C ALA A 101 7.09 -12.91 4.37
N PHE A 102 6.04 -13.31 5.08
CA PHE A 102 4.93 -14.10 4.54
C PHE A 102 3.64 -13.30 4.51
N ALA A 103 2.78 -13.64 3.56
CA ALA A 103 1.42 -13.16 3.56
C ALA A 103 0.45 -14.29 3.24
N PRO A 104 -0.81 -14.19 3.71
CA PRO A 104 -1.86 -15.09 3.25
C PRO A 104 -1.92 -15.04 1.72
N ILE A 105 -2.11 -16.19 1.07
CA ILE A 105 -2.25 -16.24 -0.40
C ILE A 105 -3.52 -15.47 -0.77
N PRO A 106 -3.42 -14.33 -1.49
CA PRO A 106 -4.57 -13.67 -2.06
C PRO A 106 -5.03 -14.48 -3.29
N PHE A 107 -6.32 -14.77 -3.34
CA PHE A 107 -7.00 -15.48 -4.43
C PHE A 107 -7.01 -14.68 -5.73
#